data_AF-A0A7S3CEN4-F1
#
_entry.id   AF-A0A7S3CEN4-F1
#
_cell.length_a   1.000
_cell.length_b   1.000
_cell.length_c   1.000
_cell.angle_alpha   90.00
_cell.angle_beta   90.00
_cell.angle_gamma   90.00
#
_symmetry.space_group_name_H-M   'P 1'
#
loop_
_entity.id
_entity.type
_entity.pdbx_description
1 polymer ?
#
loop_
_entity_poly.entity_id
_entity_poly.type
_entity_poly.pdbx_seq_one_letter_code
_entity_poly.pdbx_strand_id
1 'polypeptide(L)'
;MSRSRDLYECARDALGSLRETQLELSRRSGPEVQKLVDGSRVRVKEAMKERVRAEAEDRRRATSEARGVGRVGDLVTKAQRKKQKKLQRARQKQRERREVTQPGAQAAAGAIATGSTVFVPQFRAKARVLSVTGADLLVQVGSVKMKVKRSNVQYPCP
;
A
#
# COMPACT_ATOMS: atom_id res chain seq x y z
N MET A 1 -50.68 52.72 -81.31
CA MET A 1 -49.72 53.27 -80.33
C MET A 1 -49.98 52.82 -78.88
N SER A 2 -51.12 52.18 -78.56
CA SER A 2 -51.52 51.84 -77.18
C SER A 2 -50.90 50.56 -76.60
N ARG A 3 -50.81 49.47 -77.39
CA ARG A 3 -50.33 48.15 -76.92
C ARG A 3 -48.94 48.14 -76.28
N SER A 4 -48.02 48.95 -76.79
CA SER A 4 -46.66 49.04 -76.26
C SER A 4 -46.62 49.76 -74.91
N ARG A 5 -47.54 50.70 -74.67
CA ARG A 5 -47.64 51.42 -73.39
C ARG A 5 -48.24 50.53 -72.30
N ASP A 6 -49.29 49.77 -72.65
CA ASP A 6 -49.93 48.84 -71.71
C ASP A 6 -48.97 47.72 -71.28
N LEU A 7 -48.14 47.22 -72.21
CA LEU A 7 -47.09 46.24 -71.89
C LEU A 7 -46.02 46.82 -70.95
N TYR A 8 -45.65 48.08 -71.11
CA TYR A 8 -44.70 48.75 -70.23
C TYR A 8 -45.27 48.99 -68.83
N GLU A 9 -46.54 49.34 -68.71
CA GLU A 9 -47.19 49.50 -67.41
C GLU A 9 -47.33 48.16 -66.69
N CYS A 10 -47.77 47.10 -67.38
CA CYS A 10 -47.78 45.75 -66.82
C CYS A 10 -46.39 45.27 -66.34
N ALA A 11 -45.34 45.54 -67.13
CA ALA A 11 -43.98 45.19 -66.74
C ALA A 11 -43.49 45.98 -65.53
N ARG A 12 -43.86 47.27 -65.44
CA ARG A 12 -43.53 48.14 -64.31
C ARG A 12 -44.21 47.70 -63.03
N ASP A 13 -45.48 47.33 -63.10
CA ASP A 13 -46.25 46.88 -61.94
C ASP A 13 -45.79 45.50 -61.46
N ALA A 14 -45.45 44.59 -62.39
CA ALA A 14 -44.84 43.30 -62.06
C ALA A 14 -43.48 43.47 -61.35
N LEU A 15 -42.66 44.42 -61.80
CA LEU A 15 -41.40 44.76 -61.13
C LEU A 15 -41.62 45.38 -59.74
N GLY A 16 -42.66 46.20 -59.57
CA GLY A 16 -43.05 46.75 -58.27
C GLY A 16 -43.45 45.65 -57.28
N SER A 17 -44.32 44.74 -57.71
CA SER A 17 -44.78 43.59 -56.93
C SER A 17 -43.64 42.63 -56.56
N LEU A 18 -42.70 42.39 -57.48
CA LEU A 18 -41.51 41.58 -57.23
C LEU A 18 -40.62 42.21 -56.14
N ARG A 19 -40.48 43.53 -56.15
CA ARG A 19 -39.66 44.26 -55.16
C ARG A 19 -40.30 44.23 -53.77
N GLU A 20 -41.62 44.34 -53.68
CA GLU A 20 -42.37 44.25 -52.42
C GLU A 20 -42.29 42.83 -51.82
N THR A 21 -42.49 41.80 -52.63
CA THR A 21 -42.36 40.40 -52.19
C THR A 21 -40.94 40.07 -51.71
N GLN A 22 -39.91 40.60 -52.39
CA GLN A 22 -38.52 40.45 -51.95
C GLN A 22 -38.26 41.16 -50.60
N LEU A 23 -38.82 42.36 -50.40
CA LEU A 23 -38.71 43.10 -49.13
C LEU A 23 -39.43 42.39 -47.98
N GLU A 24 -40.60 41.80 -48.23
CA GLU A 24 -41.31 41.02 -47.21
C GLU A 24 -40.52 39.77 -46.81
N LEU A 25 -39.95 39.04 -47.77
CA LEU A 25 -39.13 37.87 -47.50
C LEU A 25 -37.87 38.23 -46.68
N SER A 26 -37.23 39.36 -47.01
CA SER A 26 -36.10 39.88 -46.23
C SER A 26 -36.51 40.27 -44.80
N ARG A 27 -37.66 40.93 -44.62
CA ARG A 27 -38.18 41.29 -43.29
C ARG A 27 -38.59 40.08 -42.45
N ARG A 28 -39.09 39.01 -43.05
CA ARG A 28 -39.50 37.78 -42.33
C ARG A 28 -38.32 36.89 -41.97
N SER A 29 -37.30 36.83 -42.82
CA SER A 29 -36.11 35.97 -42.60
C SER A 29 -35.20 36.45 -41.47
N GLY A 30 -35.02 37.77 -41.31
CA GLY A 30 -34.16 38.33 -40.25
C GLY A 30 -34.55 37.90 -38.82
N PRO A 31 -35.82 38.06 -38.40
CA PRO A 31 -36.29 37.67 -37.06
C PRO A 31 -36.21 36.17 -36.77
N GLU A 32 -36.45 35.30 -37.76
CA GLU A 32 -36.33 33.85 -37.56
C GLU A 32 -34.88 33.41 -37.38
N VAL A 33 -33.98 33.95 -38.20
CA VAL A 33 -32.54 33.71 -38.05
C VAL A 33 -32.05 34.22 -36.70
N GLN A 34 -32.51 35.39 -36.26
CA GLN A 34 -32.17 35.94 -34.96
C GLN A 34 -32.63 35.04 -33.80
N LYS A 35 -33.87 34.54 -33.83
CA LYS A 35 -34.37 33.56 -32.85
C LYS A 35 -33.53 32.28 -32.81
N LEU A 36 -33.10 31.80 -33.98
CA LEU A 36 -32.28 30.59 -34.09
C LEU A 36 -30.88 30.81 -33.49
N VAL A 37 -30.29 31.98 -33.72
CA VAL A 37 -29.00 32.39 -33.14
C VAL A 37 -29.10 32.54 -31.63
N ASP A 38 -30.14 33.20 -31.14
CA ASP A 38 -30.35 33.39 -29.70
C ASP A 38 -30.62 32.06 -28.99
N GLY A 39 -31.44 31.18 -29.57
CA GLY A 39 -31.65 29.83 -29.05
C GLY A 39 -30.36 28.98 -29.08
N SER A 40 -29.52 29.15 -30.09
CA SER A 40 -28.22 28.45 -30.16
C SER A 40 -27.24 28.98 -29.11
N ARG A 41 -27.21 30.30 -28.85
CA ARG A 41 -26.42 30.90 -27.77
C ARG A 41 -26.81 30.38 -26.39
N VAL A 42 -28.11 30.24 -26.13
CA VAL A 42 -28.61 29.68 -24.85
C VAL A 42 -28.15 28.23 -24.71
N ARG A 43 -28.34 27.40 -25.74
CA ARG A 43 -27.90 25.99 -25.73
C ARG A 43 -26.39 25.85 -25.49
N VAL A 44 -25.56 26.68 -26.13
CA VAL A 44 -24.11 26.69 -25.91
C VAL A 44 -23.77 27.06 -24.47
N LYS A 45 -24.43 28.08 -23.90
CA LYS A 45 -24.23 28.46 -22.49
C LYS A 45 -24.61 27.33 -21.53
N GLU A 46 -25.70 26.63 -21.79
CA GLU A 46 -26.14 25.49 -20.96
C GLU A 46 -25.17 24.31 -21.06
N ALA A 47 -24.78 23.92 -22.28
CA ALA A 47 -23.78 22.87 -22.50
C ALA A 47 -22.44 23.21 -21.84
N MET A 48 -22.03 24.48 -21.86
CA MET A 48 -20.81 24.93 -21.19
C MET A 48 -20.93 24.83 -19.67
N LYS A 49 -22.09 25.21 -19.08
CA LYS A 49 -22.33 25.05 -17.64
C LYS A 49 -22.30 23.58 -17.21
N GLU A 50 -22.90 22.71 -18.01
CA GLU A 50 -22.90 21.27 -17.76
C GLU A 50 -21.48 20.69 -17.81
N ARG A 51 -20.71 21.03 -18.85
CA ARG A 51 -19.29 20.64 -18.95
C ARG A 51 -18.46 21.11 -17.77
N VAL A 52 -18.64 22.35 -17.33
CA VAL A 52 -17.91 22.88 -16.16
C VAL A 52 -18.27 22.13 -14.89
N ARG A 53 -19.54 21.75 -14.70
CA ARG A 53 -19.96 20.92 -13.56
C ARG A 53 -19.35 19.52 -13.62
N ALA A 54 -19.40 18.87 -14.78
CA ALA A 54 -18.79 17.55 -14.98
C ALA A 54 -17.28 17.58 -14.69
N GLU A 55 -16.56 18.57 -15.22
CA GLU A 55 -15.13 18.73 -14.97
C GLU A 55 -14.81 18.97 -13.48
N ALA A 56 -15.65 19.76 -12.79
CA ALA A 56 -15.50 19.98 -11.36
C ALA A 56 -15.73 18.70 -10.53
N GLU A 57 -16.69 17.86 -10.92
CA GLU A 57 -16.93 16.56 -10.30
C GLU A 57 -15.79 15.58 -10.55
N ASP A 58 -15.27 15.51 -11.77
CA ASP A 58 -14.13 14.67 -12.11
C ASP A 58 -12.88 15.07 -11.33
N ARG A 59 -12.61 16.39 -11.18
CA ARG A 59 -11.53 16.87 -10.32
C ARG A 59 -11.74 16.49 -8.85
N ARG A 60 -12.98 16.51 -8.34
CA ARG A 60 -13.29 16.05 -6.97
C ARG A 60 -13.03 14.55 -6.82
N ARG A 61 -13.41 13.74 -7.80
CA ARG A 61 -13.15 12.29 -7.80
C ARG A 61 -11.64 12.02 -7.82
N ALA A 62 -10.90 12.62 -8.74
CA ALA A 62 -9.45 12.46 -8.85
C ALA A 62 -8.71 12.84 -7.56
N THR A 63 -9.11 13.95 -6.91
CA THR A 63 -8.51 14.36 -5.62
C THR A 63 -8.88 13.40 -4.48
N SER A 64 -10.09 12.84 -4.48
CA SER A 64 -10.50 11.84 -3.50
C SER A 64 -9.76 10.51 -3.66
N GLU A 65 -9.54 10.07 -4.91
CA GLU A 65 -8.78 8.87 -5.25
C GLU A 65 -7.31 9.04 -4.89
N ALA A 66 -6.70 10.18 -5.24
CA ALA A 66 -5.32 10.50 -4.86
C ALA A 66 -5.13 10.48 -3.33
N ARG A 67 -6.10 11.01 -2.56
CA ARG A 67 -6.10 10.91 -1.09
C ARG A 67 -6.27 9.47 -0.61
N GLY A 68 -7.09 8.67 -1.27
CA GLY A 68 -7.27 7.24 -0.96
C GLY A 68 -5.99 6.44 -1.16
N VAL A 69 -5.33 6.64 -2.31
CA VAL A 69 -4.04 5.98 -2.65
C VAL A 69 -2.95 6.38 -1.65
N GLY A 70 -2.86 7.66 -1.28
CA GLY A 70 -1.92 8.13 -0.25
C GLY A 70 -2.11 7.43 1.10
N ARG A 71 -3.35 7.29 1.57
CA ARG A 71 -3.67 6.60 2.84
C ARG A 71 -3.29 5.11 2.79
N VAL A 72 -3.52 4.45 1.66
CA VAL A 72 -3.12 3.04 1.48
C VAL A 72 -1.60 2.91 1.50
N GLY A 73 -0.89 3.79 0.80
CA GLY A 73 0.58 3.87 0.84
C GLY A 73 1.11 4.02 2.27
N ASP A 74 0.56 4.94 3.04
CA ASP A 74 0.94 5.16 4.45
C ASP A 74 0.71 3.91 5.32
N LEU A 75 -0.39 3.20 5.11
CA LEU A 75 -0.68 1.96 5.84
C LEU A 75 0.33 0.87 5.49
N VAL A 76 0.68 0.72 4.22
CA VAL A 76 1.71 -0.22 3.76
C VAL A 76 3.07 0.12 4.39
N THR A 77 3.48 1.39 4.35
CA THR A 77 4.74 1.84 4.96
C THR A 77 4.74 1.61 6.48
N LYS A 78 3.63 1.89 7.18
CA LYS A 78 3.49 1.60 8.62
C LYS A 78 3.60 0.10 8.91
N ALA A 79 2.95 -0.74 8.12
CA ALA A 79 3.03 -2.19 8.26
C ALA A 79 4.45 -2.72 8.05
N GLN A 80 5.15 -2.23 7.02
CA GLN A 80 6.55 -2.57 6.76
C GLN A 80 7.47 -2.13 7.91
N ARG A 81 7.35 -0.88 8.39
CA ARG A 81 8.11 -0.38 9.56
C ARG A 81 7.85 -1.22 10.80
N LYS A 82 6.61 -1.62 11.05
CA LYS A 82 6.24 -2.51 12.17
C LYS A 82 6.91 -3.88 12.05
N LYS A 83 6.96 -4.46 10.84
CA LYS A 83 7.64 -5.73 10.57
C LYS A 83 9.16 -5.62 10.79
N GLN A 84 9.79 -4.56 10.27
CA GLN A 84 11.22 -4.31 10.47
C GLN A 84 11.57 -4.15 11.96
N LYS A 85 10.77 -3.37 12.72
CA LYS A 85 10.98 -3.19 14.16
C LYS A 85 10.87 -4.51 14.93
N LYS A 86 9.94 -5.39 14.57
CA LYS A 86 9.82 -6.74 15.16
C LYS A 86 11.08 -7.59 14.87
N LEU A 87 11.56 -7.58 13.63
CA LEU A 87 12.78 -8.31 13.24
C LEU A 87 14.01 -7.79 13.98
N GLN A 88 14.14 -6.47 14.12
CA GLN A 88 15.24 -5.85 14.86
C GLN A 88 15.25 -6.28 16.33
N ARG A 89 14.09 -6.24 17.01
CA ARG A 89 13.94 -6.73 18.38
C ARG A 89 14.27 -8.22 18.53
N ALA A 90 13.84 -9.04 17.58
CA ALA A 90 14.14 -10.47 17.58
C ALA A 90 15.65 -10.73 17.43
N ARG A 91 16.32 -9.99 16.53
CA ARG A 91 17.78 -10.06 16.36
C ARG A 91 18.54 -9.62 17.60
N GLN A 92 18.11 -8.54 18.25
CA GLN A 92 18.72 -8.06 19.49
C GLN A 92 18.59 -9.10 20.61
N LYS A 93 17.41 -9.69 20.79
CA LYS A 93 17.18 -10.76 21.78
C LYS A 93 18.01 -12.02 21.48
N GLN A 94 18.27 -12.34 20.21
CA GLN A 94 19.19 -13.42 19.85
C GLN A 94 20.65 -13.10 20.19
N ARG A 95 21.08 -11.84 20.02
CA ARG A 95 22.43 -11.40 20.41
C ARG A 95 22.63 -11.48 21.92
N GLU A 96 21.69 -10.97 22.70
CA GLU A 96 21.70 -11.09 24.18
C GLU A 96 21.82 -12.55 24.62
N ARG A 97 21.06 -13.46 23.99
CA ARG A 97 21.15 -14.90 24.27
C ARG A 97 22.51 -15.49 23.90
N ARG A 98 23.12 -15.06 22.79
CA ARG A 98 24.45 -15.54 22.37
C ARG A 98 25.55 -15.05 23.30
N GLU A 99 25.47 -13.80 23.77
CA GLU A 99 26.41 -13.24 24.75
C GLU A 99 26.30 -13.94 26.10
N VAL A 100 25.09 -14.31 26.54
CA VAL A 100 24.88 -15.12 27.76
C VAL A 100 25.34 -16.58 27.61
N THR A 101 25.51 -17.08 26.38
CA THR A 101 25.88 -18.49 26.12
C THR A 101 27.37 -18.66 25.71
N GLN A 102 28.21 -17.63 25.84
CA GLN A 102 29.67 -17.83 25.80
C GLN A 102 30.20 -18.00 27.23
N PRO A 103 30.45 -19.23 27.73
CA PRO A 103 31.38 -19.39 28.82
C PRO A 103 32.79 -19.21 28.24
N GLY A 104 33.48 -18.19 28.71
CA GLY A 104 34.93 -18.12 28.58
C GLY A 104 35.61 -19.25 29.35
N ALA A 105 36.91 -19.35 29.06
CA ALA A 105 37.94 -20.02 29.85
C ALA A 105 38.11 -21.54 29.67
N GLN A 106 39.10 -21.85 28.84
CA GLN A 106 40.21 -22.75 29.17
C GLN A 106 40.39 -22.98 30.69
N ALA A 107 40.50 -24.23 31.13
CA ALA A 107 41.44 -24.65 32.18
C ALA A 107 41.49 -26.19 32.33
N ALA A 108 42.69 -26.70 32.10
CA ALA A 108 43.37 -27.75 32.87
C ALA A 108 42.79 -29.18 32.95
N ALA A 109 43.63 -30.10 32.50
CA ALA A 109 43.55 -31.53 32.72
C ALA A 109 43.33 -31.90 34.21
N GLY A 110 42.47 -32.90 34.44
CA GLY A 110 42.57 -33.79 35.60
C GLY A 110 41.69 -33.52 36.83
N ALA A 111 40.94 -32.41 36.89
CA ALA A 111 40.04 -32.14 38.03
C ALA A 111 38.57 -32.10 37.58
N ILE A 112 37.71 -32.90 38.23
CA ILE A 112 36.26 -32.84 38.01
C ILE A 112 35.74 -31.59 38.70
N ALA A 113 35.40 -30.58 37.91
CA ALA A 113 34.72 -29.40 38.42
C ALA A 113 33.25 -29.70 38.72
N THR A 114 32.73 -29.14 39.81
CA THR A 114 31.29 -29.09 40.07
C THR A 114 30.57 -28.44 38.90
N GLY A 115 29.48 -29.05 38.42
CA GLY A 115 28.73 -28.61 37.24
C GLY A 115 29.12 -29.31 35.94
N SER A 116 30.21 -30.08 35.90
CA SER A 116 30.61 -30.89 34.74
C SER A 116 29.65 -32.06 34.46
N THR A 117 29.62 -32.53 33.22
CA THR A 117 28.88 -33.73 32.81
C THR A 117 29.81 -34.93 32.78
N VAL A 118 29.39 -36.03 33.43
CA VAL A 118 30.10 -37.30 33.46
C VAL A 118 29.18 -38.42 32.97
N PHE A 119 29.74 -39.42 32.31
CA PHE A 119 28.97 -40.61 31.94
C PHE A 119 29.10 -41.66 33.03
N VAL A 120 27.99 -42.22 33.50
CA VAL A 120 28.01 -43.29 34.50
C VAL A 120 27.68 -44.61 33.78
N PRO A 121 28.67 -45.49 33.49
CA PRO A 121 28.47 -46.68 32.68
C PRO A 121 27.43 -47.65 33.26
N GLN A 122 27.40 -47.79 34.59
CA GLN A 122 26.44 -48.65 35.30
C GLN A 122 24.98 -48.28 34.99
N PHE A 123 24.70 -46.99 34.79
CA PHE A 123 23.35 -46.50 34.51
C PHE A 123 23.15 -46.15 33.04
N ARG A 124 24.17 -46.35 32.19
CA ARG A 124 24.20 -45.96 30.77
C ARG A 124 23.66 -44.54 30.52
N ALA A 125 23.92 -43.63 31.45
CA ALA A 125 23.33 -42.30 31.46
C ALA A 125 24.37 -41.21 31.70
N LYS A 126 24.11 -40.02 31.13
CA LYS A 126 24.88 -38.81 31.43
C LYS A 126 24.35 -38.19 32.72
N ALA A 127 25.26 -37.83 33.61
CA ALA A 127 24.97 -37.23 34.91
C ALA A 127 25.70 -35.89 35.06
N ARG A 128 25.11 -34.97 35.81
CA ARG A 128 25.76 -33.70 36.17
C ARG A 128 26.35 -33.80 37.57
N VAL A 129 27.62 -33.42 37.73
CA VAL A 129 28.28 -33.40 39.04
C VAL A 129 27.76 -32.21 39.85
N LEU A 130 27.18 -32.46 41.01
CA LEU A 130 26.63 -31.47 41.94
C LEU A 130 27.62 -31.08 43.02
N SER A 131 28.47 -32.01 43.45
CA SER A 131 29.56 -31.74 44.39
C SER A 131 30.60 -32.86 44.33
N VAL A 132 31.81 -32.53 44.77
CA VAL A 132 32.93 -33.47 44.89
C VAL A 132 33.31 -33.56 46.37
N THR A 133 33.21 -34.75 46.94
CA THR A 133 33.52 -35.02 48.35
C THR A 133 34.54 -36.15 48.43
N GLY A 134 35.82 -35.79 48.48
CA GLY A 134 36.92 -36.75 48.52
C GLY A 134 36.95 -37.67 47.30
N ALA A 135 36.86 -38.98 47.52
CA ALA A 135 36.86 -40.01 46.47
C ALA A 135 35.50 -40.19 45.77
N ASP A 136 34.44 -39.56 46.29
CA ASP A 136 33.07 -39.73 45.83
C ASP A 136 32.51 -38.46 45.17
N LEU A 137 31.65 -38.64 44.18
CA LEU A 137 30.94 -37.60 43.44
C LEU A 137 29.44 -37.66 43.78
N LEU A 138 28.84 -36.52 44.09
CA LEU A 138 27.39 -36.39 44.08
C LEU A 138 26.97 -36.02 42.66
N VAL A 139 26.22 -36.89 41.98
CA VAL A 139 25.78 -36.68 40.60
C VAL A 139 24.26 -36.67 40.49
N GLN A 140 23.74 -35.92 39.53
CA GLN A 140 22.32 -35.85 39.21
C GLN A 140 22.05 -36.41 37.82
N VAL A 141 21.18 -37.42 37.75
CA VAL A 141 20.66 -38.02 36.51
C VAL A 141 19.16 -37.71 36.45
N GLY A 142 18.76 -36.80 35.58
CA GLY A 142 17.37 -36.32 35.54
C GLY A 142 16.94 -35.70 36.87
N SER A 143 15.94 -36.29 37.53
CA SER A 143 15.44 -35.89 38.85
C SER A 143 16.15 -36.58 40.03
N VAL A 144 16.97 -37.60 39.77
CA VAL A 144 17.59 -38.43 40.82
C VAL A 144 18.98 -37.92 41.15
N LYS A 145 19.25 -37.71 42.45
CA LYS A 145 20.60 -37.41 42.98
C LYS A 145 21.18 -38.67 43.62
N MET A 146 22.43 -38.97 43.31
CA MET A 146 23.10 -40.18 43.80
C MET A 146 24.59 -39.94 44.04
N LYS A 147 25.18 -40.72 44.95
CA LYS A 147 26.62 -40.70 45.24
C LYS A 147 27.30 -41.81 44.44
N VAL A 148 28.32 -41.47 43.66
CA VAL A 148 29.04 -42.40 42.78
C VAL A 148 30.54 -42.24 42.99
N LYS A 149 31.27 -43.35 43.08
CA LYS A 149 32.74 -43.32 43.19
C LYS A 149 33.37 -42.73 41.92
N ARG A 150 34.41 -41.91 42.07
CA ARG A 150 35.12 -41.29 40.94
C ARG A 150 35.72 -42.31 39.95
N SER A 151 36.05 -43.52 40.41
CA SER A 151 36.53 -44.62 39.55
C SER A 151 35.46 -45.17 38.61
N ASN A 152 34.18 -44.96 38.93
CA ASN A 152 33.05 -45.58 38.23
C ASN A 152 32.39 -44.65 37.21
N VAL A 153 33.01 -43.51 36.91
CA VAL A 153 32.53 -42.56 35.91
C VAL A 153 33.52 -42.46 34.75
N GLN A 154 33.00 -42.43 33.53
CA GLN A 154 33.77 -42.16 32.33
C GLN A 154 33.66 -40.67 32.00
N TYR A 155 34.82 -40.07 31.72
CA TYR A 155 34.87 -38.72 31.21
C TYR A 155 34.41 -38.74 29.75
N PRO A 156 33.47 -37.87 29.34
CA PRO A 156 33.23 -37.67 27.92
C PRO A 156 34.53 -37.12 27.33
N CYS A 157 35.22 -37.91 26.50
CA CYS A 157 36.23 -37.36 25.61
C CYS A 157 35.56 -36.32 24.69
N PRO A 158 36.26 -35.22 24.35
CA PRO A 158 35.75 -34.21 23.43
C PRO A 158 35.40 -34.79 22.06
#